data_AF-A0A6S6XGJ8-F1
#
_entry.id   AF-A0A6S6XGJ8-F1
#
_cell.length_a   1.000
_cell.length_b   1.000
_cell.length_c   1.000
_cell.angle_alpha   90.00
_cell.angle_beta   90.00
_cell.angle_gamma   90.00
#
_symmetry.space_group_name_H-M   'P 1'
#
loop_
_entity.id
_entity.type
_entity.pdbx_description
1 polymer ?
#
loop_
_entity_poly.entity_id
_entity_poly.type
_entity_poly.pdbx_seq_one_letter_code
_entity_poly.pdbx_strand_id
1 'polypeptide(L)'
;MLKKPIVLNKYDDEGKVEKSFKLCIIPWNMMKKFSAAMDELGENFKYTELLDRMDGIICDAFHRQFDENDLGEHFDAGEVVAAVNSIMDAIGNTNPNVMRALTKKAPASTIPTGGAVSN
;
A
#
# COMPACT_ATOMS: atom_id res chain seq x y z
N MET A 1 -10.79 6.33 -11.14
CA MET A 1 -10.81 4.85 -11.25
C MET A 1 -9.36 4.38 -11.36
N LEU A 2 -9.01 3.24 -10.77
CA LEU A 2 -7.64 2.74 -10.81
C LEU A 2 -7.28 2.29 -12.24
N LYS A 3 -6.04 2.56 -12.68
CA LYS A 3 -5.54 2.13 -13.99
C LYS A 3 -5.48 0.62 -14.11
N LYS A 4 -5.20 -0.06 -13.00
CA LYS A 4 -5.24 -1.52 -12.86
C LYS A 4 -5.96 -1.85 -11.56
N PRO A 5 -6.85 -2.87 -11.53
CA PRO A 5 -7.43 -3.35 -10.29
C PRO A 5 -6.33 -3.81 -9.33
N ILE A 6 -6.47 -3.48 -8.06
CA ILE A 6 -5.68 -4.10 -6.99
C ILE A 6 -6.33 -5.47 -6.73
N VAL A 7 -5.52 -6.51 -6.72
CA VAL A 7 -5.96 -7.88 -6.49
C VAL A 7 -5.24 -8.40 -5.26
N LEU A 8 -6.00 -8.99 -4.34
CA LEU A 8 -5.49 -9.70 -3.17
C LEU A 8 -6.08 -11.10 -3.16
N ASN A 9 -5.25 -12.10 -3.01
CA ASN A 9 -5.67 -13.49 -2.88
C ASN A 9 -5.53 -13.94 -1.43
N LYS A 10 -6.61 -14.51 -0.89
CA LYS A 10 -6.56 -15.29 0.35
C LYS A 10 -6.19 -16.72 -0.01
N TYR A 11 -5.18 -17.24 0.67
CA TYR A 11 -4.64 -18.57 0.49
C TYR A 11 -5.02 -19.47 1.67
N ASP A 12 -5.28 -20.73 1.39
CA ASP A 12 -5.39 -21.76 2.42
C ASP A 12 -4.00 -22.20 2.93
N ASP A 13 -3.99 -23.08 3.94
CA ASP A 13 -2.74 -23.61 4.53
C ASP A 13 -1.91 -24.46 3.54
N GLU A 14 -2.48 -24.82 2.39
CA GLU A 14 -1.79 -25.54 1.30
C GLU A 14 -1.24 -24.57 0.23
N GLY A 15 -1.41 -23.26 0.41
CA GLY A 15 -0.98 -22.24 -0.54
C GLY A 15 -1.85 -22.15 -1.80
N LYS A 16 -3.08 -22.68 -1.77
CA LYS A 16 -4.05 -22.53 -2.85
C LYS A 16 -4.92 -21.31 -2.62
N VAL A 17 -5.25 -20.62 -3.70
CA VAL A 17 -6.16 -19.46 -3.65
C VAL A 17 -7.56 -19.94 -3.28
N GLU A 18 -8.00 -19.59 -2.07
CA GLU A 18 -9.37 -19.81 -1.59
C GLU A 18 -10.31 -18.76 -2.19
N LYS A 19 -9.87 -17.50 -2.18
CA LYS A 19 -10.70 -16.37 -2.60
C LYS A 19 -9.86 -15.21 -3.13
N SER A 20 -10.31 -14.60 -4.21
CA SER A 20 -9.70 -13.39 -4.78
C SER A 20 -10.58 -12.18 -4.57
N PHE A 21 -9.98 -11.10 -4.07
CA PHE A 21 -10.61 -9.81 -3.88
C PHE A 21 -10.09 -8.81 -4.90
N LYS A 22 -10.97 -7.99 -5.46
CA LYS A 22 -10.61 -6.98 -6.47
C LYS A 22 -11.10 -5.60 -6.07
N LEU A 23 -10.21 -4.63 -6.06
CA LEU A 23 -10.52 -3.23 -5.82
C LEU A 23 -10.22 -2.42 -7.09
N CYS A 24 -11.25 -1.82 -7.67
CA CYS A 24 -11.16 -1.05 -8.93
C CYS A 24 -11.20 0.47 -8.71
N ILE A 25 -11.59 0.90 -7.51
CA ILE A 25 -11.69 2.31 -7.11
C ILE A 25 -11.03 2.50 -5.76
N ILE A 26 -10.49 3.68 -5.49
CA ILE A 26 -10.10 4.08 -4.14
C ILE A 26 -11.32 4.73 -3.49
N PRO A 27 -11.94 4.14 -2.45
CA PRO A 27 -13.06 4.76 -1.77
C PRO A 27 -12.64 6.09 -1.13
N TRP A 28 -13.54 7.08 -1.13
CA TRP A 28 -13.27 8.37 -0.50
C TRP A 28 -12.85 8.24 0.98
N ASN A 29 -13.48 7.31 1.71
CA ASN A 29 -13.14 7.07 3.10
C ASN A 29 -11.70 6.57 3.27
N MET A 30 -11.22 5.71 2.37
CA MET A 30 -9.84 5.24 2.35
C MET A 30 -8.87 6.39 2.09
N MET A 31 -9.17 7.28 1.14
CA MET A 31 -8.34 8.46 0.89
C MET A 31 -8.18 9.33 2.15
N LYS A 32 -9.27 9.58 2.88
CA LYS A 32 -9.21 10.34 4.14
C LYS A 32 -8.36 9.65 5.20
N LYS A 33 -8.52 8.34 5.38
CA LYS A 33 -7.76 7.55 6.37
C LYS A 33 -6.27 7.50 6.04
N PHE A 34 -5.94 7.31 4.77
CA PHE A 34 -4.57 7.35 4.30
C PHE A 34 -3.92 8.71 4.57
N SER A 35 -4.59 9.81 4.21
CA SER A 35 -4.07 11.16 4.49
C SER A 35 -3.88 11.38 6.00
N ALA A 36 -4.83 10.96 6.84
CA ALA A 36 -4.70 11.07 8.29
C ALA A 36 -3.52 10.26 8.83
N ALA A 37 -3.32 9.02 8.37
CA ALA A 37 -2.17 8.20 8.73
C ALA A 37 -0.84 8.88 8.33
N MET A 38 -0.80 9.50 7.14
CA MET A 38 0.37 10.23 6.66
C MET A 38 0.67 11.52 7.45
N ASP A 39 -0.36 12.17 7.98
CA ASP A 39 -0.21 13.33 8.86
C ASP A 39 0.30 12.91 10.25
N GLU A 40 -0.21 11.81 10.79
CA GLU A 40 0.18 11.25 12.11
C GLU A 40 1.62 10.73 12.13
N LEU A 41 2.06 10.06 11.06
CA LEU A 41 3.39 9.47 10.96
C LEU A 41 4.54 10.53 10.91
N GLY A 42 4.23 11.80 10.66
CA GLY A 42 5.23 12.87 10.66
C GLY A 42 6.24 12.76 9.50
N GLU A 43 7.45 13.33 9.65
CA GLU A 43 8.44 13.41 8.56
C GLU A 43 9.46 12.26 8.52
N ASN A 44 9.61 11.49 9.61
CA ASN A 44 10.70 10.50 9.77
C ASN A 44 10.18 9.10 10.11
N PHE A 45 9.01 8.73 9.60
CA PHE A 45 8.44 7.41 9.88
C PHE A 45 9.20 6.29 9.19
N LYS A 46 9.19 5.11 9.81
CA LYS A 46 9.74 3.92 9.20
C LYS A 46 8.72 3.31 8.25
N TYR A 47 9.19 2.73 7.16
CA TYR A 47 8.30 2.04 6.21
C TYR A 47 7.43 0.98 6.89
N THR A 48 7.94 0.29 7.90
CA THR A 48 7.18 -0.67 8.71
C THR A 48 6.00 -0.03 9.46
N GLU A 49 6.17 1.18 10.00
CA GLU A 49 5.09 1.90 10.69
C GLU A 49 3.99 2.33 9.70
N LEU A 50 4.35 2.58 8.45
CA LEU A 50 3.36 2.82 7.39
C LEU A 50 2.61 1.53 7.05
N LEU A 51 3.30 0.39 6.93
CA LEU A 51 2.65 -0.90 6.66
C LEU A 51 1.63 -1.24 7.75
N ASP A 52 2.00 -1.14 9.03
CA ASP A 52 1.09 -1.41 10.16
C ASP A 52 -0.17 -0.53 10.11
N ARG A 53 -0.04 0.73 9.68
CA ARG A 53 -1.19 1.64 9.51
C ARG A 53 -2.04 1.31 8.29
N MET A 54 -1.45 0.67 7.28
CA MET A 54 -2.13 0.30 6.05
C MET A 54 -2.99 -0.94 6.21
N ASP A 55 -2.72 -1.83 7.16
CA ASP A 55 -3.51 -3.06 7.37
C ASP A 55 -5.00 -2.77 7.55
N GLY A 56 -5.33 -1.91 8.52
CA GLY A 56 -6.71 -1.50 8.76
C GLY A 56 -7.32 -0.71 7.59
N ILE A 57 -6.51 0.08 6.87
CA ILE A 57 -6.95 0.84 5.69
C ILE A 57 -7.29 -0.10 4.53
N ILE A 58 -6.48 -1.14 4.30
CA ILE A 58 -6.71 -2.16 3.28
C ILE A 58 -7.98 -2.93 3.61
N CYS A 59 -8.13 -3.42 4.85
CA CYS A 59 -9.32 -4.13 5.27
C CYS A 59 -10.59 -3.31 5.00
N ASP A 60 -10.57 -2.00 5.32
CA ASP A 60 -11.69 -1.11 5.04
C ASP A 60 -11.92 -0.85 3.55
N ALA A 61 -10.87 -0.82 2.73
CA ALA A 61 -10.95 -0.69 1.28
C ALA A 61 -11.76 -1.83 0.65
N PHE A 62 -11.53 -3.03 1.17
CA PHE A 62 -12.20 -4.25 0.76
C PHE A 62 -13.50 -4.49 1.54
N HIS A 63 -14.04 -3.44 2.17
CA HIS A 63 -15.32 -3.48 2.90
C HIS A 63 -15.34 -4.49 4.04
N ARG A 64 -14.19 -4.71 4.69
CA ARG A 64 -13.99 -5.65 5.81
C ARG A 64 -14.41 -7.08 5.48
N GLN A 65 -14.19 -7.49 4.23
CA GLN A 65 -14.38 -8.88 3.81
C GLN A 65 -13.33 -9.84 4.38
N PHE A 66 -12.26 -9.29 4.94
CA PHE A 66 -11.22 -9.93 5.73
C PHE A 66 -10.77 -8.91 6.81
N ASP A 67 -10.09 -9.40 7.84
CA ASP A 67 -9.51 -8.58 8.90
C ASP A 67 -7.97 -8.55 8.86
N GLU A 68 -7.37 -7.85 9.82
CA GLU A 68 -5.91 -7.66 9.88
C GLU A 68 -5.17 -8.98 10.17
N ASN A 69 -5.80 -9.92 10.90
CA ASN A 69 -5.22 -11.23 11.15
C ASN A 69 -5.24 -12.09 9.89
N ASP A 70 -6.38 -12.08 9.18
CA ASP A 70 -6.50 -12.71 7.87
C ASP A 70 -5.41 -12.18 6.93
N LEU A 71 -5.22 -10.85 6.88
CA LEU A 71 -4.23 -10.19 6.04
C LEU A 71 -2.78 -10.62 6.37
N GLY A 72 -2.47 -10.80 7.65
CA GLY A 72 -1.13 -11.19 8.11
C GLY A 72 -0.78 -12.67 7.91
N GLU A 73 -1.78 -13.56 7.98
CA GLU A 73 -1.56 -15.02 7.97
C GLU A 73 -1.88 -15.67 6.62
N HIS A 74 -2.83 -15.13 5.86
CA HIS A 74 -3.41 -15.80 4.69
C HIS A 74 -3.26 -15.04 3.37
N PHE A 75 -2.53 -13.93 3.33
CA PHE A 75 -2.27 -13.19 2.09
C PHE A 75 -0.77 -13.15 1.79
N ASP A 76 -0.44 -13.13 0.49
CA ASP A 76 0.94 -13.00 0.06
C ASP A 76 1.47 -11.58 0.37
N ALA A 77 2.60 -11.51 1.08
CA ALA A 77 3.21 -10.23 1.45
C ALA A 77 3.55 -9.35 0.24
N GLY A 78 3.92 -9.96 -0.90
CA GLY A 78 4.19 -9.25 -2.15
C GLY A 78 2.93 -8.60 -2.73
N GLU A 79 1.80 -9.31 -2.69
CA GLU A 79 0.49 -8.79 -3.10
C GLU A 79 0.02 -7.63 -2.21
N VAL A 80 0.17 -7.77 -0.89
CA VAL A 80 -0.19 -6.72 0.08
C VAL A 80 0.67 -5.47 -0.12
N VAL A 81 1.99 -5.61 -0.25
CA VAL A 81 2.90 -4.49 -0.52
C VAL A 81 2.58 -3.83 -1.87
N ALA A 82 2.28 -4.61 -2.91
CA ALA A 82 1.86 -4.08 -4.20
C ALA A 82 0.53 -3.31 -4.12
N ALA A 83 -0.41 -3.77 -3.29
CA ALA A 83 -1.66 -3.09 -3.01
C ALA A 83 -1.41 -1.73 -2.32
N VAL A 84 -0.57 -1.71 -1.28
CA VAL A 84 -0.16 -0.47 -0.59
C VAL A 84 0.41 0.54 -1.58
N ASN A 85 1.41 0.14 -2.37
CA ASN A 85 2.05 1.02 -3.35
C ASN A 85 1.05 1.55 -4.39
N SER A 86 0.15 0.69 -4.86
CA SER A 86 -0.90 1.08 -5.81
C SER A 86 -1.88 2.11 -5.23
N ILE A 87 -2.23 1.98 -3.94
CA ILE A 87 -3.07 2.95 -3.23
C ILE A 87 -2.34 4.28 -3.08
N MET A 88 -1.07 4.24 -2.65
CA MET A 88 -0.23 5.42 -2.49
C MET A 88 -0.11 6.20 -3.81
N ASP A 89 0.18 5.50 -4.91
CA ASP A 89 0.27 6.09 -6.23
C ASP A 89 -1.08 6.67 -6.69
N ALA A 90 -2.18 5.96 -6.46
CA ALA A 90 -3.51 6.41 -6.85
C ALA A 90 -3.93 7.68 -6.11
N ILE A 91 -3.71 7.73 -4.80
CA ILE A 91 -3.99 8.91 -3.97
C ILE A 91 -3.04 10.04 -4.34
N GLY A 92 -1.76 9.72 -4.55
CA GLY A 92 -0.73 10.65 -4.94
C GLY A 92 -0.98 11.37 -6.24
N ASN A 93 -1.44 10.65 -7.26
CA ASN A 93 -1.86 11.21 -8.54
C ASN A 93 -3.10 12.09 -8.41
N THR A 94 -3.96 11.82 -7.43
CA THR A 94 -5.19 12.59 -7.17
C THR A 94 -4.90 13.85 -6.36
N ASN A 95 -3.94 13.79 -5.43
CA ASN A 95 -3.51 14.90 -4.60
C ASN A 95 -1.97 14.96 -4.54
N PRO A 96 -1.34 15.79 -5.40
CA PRO A 96 0.12 15.92 -5.47
C PRO A 96 0.76 16.38 -4.15
N ASN A 97 0.01 17.04 -3.26
CA ASN A 97 0.52 17.47 -1.96
C ASN A 97 0.75 16.29 -1.02
N VAL A 98 -0.10 15.24 -1.11
CA VAL A 98 0.09 13.99 -0.37
C VAL A 98 1.32 13.24 -0.89
N MET A 99 1.55 13.24 -2.21
CA MET A 99 2.79 12.73 -2.79
C MET A 99 4.01 13.52 -2.36
N ARG A 100 3.95 14.86 -2.36
CA ARG A 100 5.06 15.68 -1.88
C ARG A 100 5.42 15.38 -0.42
N ALA A 101 4.43 15.12 0.43
CA ALA A 101 4.69 14.61 1.76
C ALA A 101 5.41 13.25 1.67
N LEU A 102 4.89 12.28 0.93
CA LEU A 102 5.53 10.97 0.76
C LEU A 102 6.96 11.00 0.16
N THR A 103 7.22 11.75 -0.91
CA THR A 103 8.53 11.79 -1.60
C THR A 103 9.56 12.61 -0.84
N LYS A 104 9.14 13.62 -0.06
CA LYS A 104 10.04 14.37 0.82
C LYS A 104 10.37 13.58 2.10
N LYS A 105 9.55 12.58 2.45
CA LYS A 105 9.60 11.80 3.69
C LYS A 105 10.09 10.35 3.53
N ALA A 106 10.10 9.79 2.31
CA ALA A 106 10.76 8.51 2.07
C ALA A 106 12.29 8.76 1.99
N PRO A 107 13.13 8.04 2.76
CA PRO A 107 14.56 8.09 2.53
C PRO A 107 14.79 7.70 1.07
N ALA A 108 15.59 8.48 0.35
CA ALA A 108 16.03 8.11 -0.98
C ALA A 108 16.56 6.68 -0.88
N SER A 109 15.88 5.74 -1.54
CA SER A 109 16.40 4.39 -1.69
C SER A 109 17.71 4.53 -2.43
N THR A 110 18.81 4.57 -1.69
CA THR A 110 20.16 4.51 -2.22
C THR A 110 20.40 3.06 -2.62
N ILE A 111 19.68 2.59 -3.64
CA ILE A 111 20.26 1.58 -4.52
C ILE A 111 21.28 2.37 -5.34
N PRO A 112 22.58 2.12 -5.17
CA PRO A 112 23.57 2.77 -6.02
C PRO A 112 23.39 2.18 -7.40
N THR A 113 22.65 2.86 -8.27
CA THR A 113 22.72 2.65 -9.71
C THR A 113 24.03 3.26 -10.19
N GLY A 114 25.14 2.65 -9.76
CA GLY A 114 26.50 2.95 -10.21
C GLY A 114 26.73 2.33 -11.57
N GLY A 115 26.03 2.86 -12.58
CA GLY A 115 26.36 2.65 -13.97
C GLY A 115 26.74 3.99 -14.59
N ALA A 116 28.04 4.31 -14.59
CA ALA A 116 28.62 5.32 -15.49
C ALA A 116 30.14 5.07 -15.71
N VAL A 117 30.43 4.34 -16.78
CA VAL A 117 31.44 4.55 -17.86
C VAL A 117 32.84 5.16 -17.55
N SER A 118 33.84 4.62 -18.26
CA SER A 118 35.21 5.10 -18.62
C SER A 118 36.31 4.26 -17.94
N ASN A 119 37.28 3.63 -18.60
CA ASN A 119 37.91 3.79 -19.92
C ASN A 119 38.05 2.47 -20.68
#